data_AF-A0A2M7BI36-F1
#
_entry.id   AF-A0A2M7BI36-F1
#
_cell.length_a   1.000
_cell.length_b   1.000
_cell.length_c   1.000
_cell.angle_alpha   90.00
_cell.angle_beta   90.00
_cell.angle_gamma   90.00
#
_symmetry.space_group_name_H-M   'P 1'
#
loop_
_entity.id
_entity.type
_entity.pdbx_description
1 polymer ?
#
loop_
_entity_poly.entity_id
_entity_poly.type
_entity_poly.pdbx_seq_one_letter_code
_entity_poly.pdbx_strand_id
1 'polypeptide(L)'
;MNHFNYLGILLLVMTCLWLYFTFSEYITVFYGAEPDEIKVFMEKFTGHYAPHFWIMVVTCFIIPFTILANNRTRTITGTVIASVSVNIGMWLERFTIVVPTLMHPRLPYEIGSYSPTWVEWSILAGCFALFTMIYMAFTKLFPIVSLWEVQEGREKAQAEVAERLSTYLPN
;
A
#
# COMPACT_ATOMS: atom_id res chain seq x y z
N MET A 1 16.72 14.18 5.00
CA MET A 1 16.96 13.19 3.92
C MET A 1 16.89 11.75 4.39
N ASN A 2 17.47 11.39 5.55
CA ASN A 2 17.49 9.99 6.02
C ASN A 2 16.09 9.43 6.33
N HIS A 3 15.17 10.25 6.89
CA HIS A 3 13.81 9.81 7.22
C HIS A 3 13.02 9.26 6.01
N PHE A 4 13.06 9.96 4.87
CA PHE A 4 12.41 9.48 3.64
C PHE A 4 13.04 8.21 3.07
N ASN A 5 14.36 8.03 3.24
CA ASN A 5 15.03 6.79 2.86
C ASN A 5 14.55 5.61 3.72
N TYR A 6 14.42 5.80 5.04
CA TYR A 6 13.87 4.76 5.92
C TYR A 6 12.42 4.43 5.60
N LEU A 7 11.58 5.43 5.31
CA LEU A 7 10.21 5.22 4.85
C LEU A 7 10.14 4.45 3.53
N GLY A 8 11.02 4.76 2.57
CA GLY A 8 11.11 4.04 1.31
C GLY A 8 11.55 2.57 1.50
N ILE A 9 12.49 2.31 2.39
CA ILE A 9 12.90 0.93 2.74
C ILE A 9 11.74 0.19 3.41
N LEU A 10 11.04 0.83 4.36
CA LEU A 10 9.87 0.25 5.02
C LEU A 10 8.81 -0.13 3.98
N LEU A 11 8.50 0.77 3.05
CA LEU A 11 7.55 0.52 1.97
C LEU A 11 8.00 -0.65 1.08
N LEU A 12 9.29 -0.73 0.73
CA LEU A 12 9.85 -1.85 -0.04
C LEU A 12 9.67 -3.18 0.68
N VAL A 13 9.96 -3.23 1.99
CA VAL A 13 9.77 -4.44 2.81
C VAL A 13 8.31 -4.85 2.84
N MET A 14 7.39 -3.89 3.02
CA MET A 14 5.95 -4.17 3.02
C MET A 14 5.46 -4.68 1.66
N THR A 15 5.98 -4.15 0.55
CA THR A 15 5.71 -4.65 -0.80
C THR A 15 6.19 -6.11 -0.99
N CYS A 16 7.37 -6.46 -0.50
CA CYS A 16 7.86 -7.84 -0.55
C CYS A 16 7.02 -8.79 0.32
N LEU A 17 6.61 -8.33 1.50
CA LEU A 17 5.74 -9.08 2.41
C LEU A 17 4.35 -9.30 1.79
N TRP A 18 3.79 -8.30 1.13
CA TRP A 18 2.56 -8.43 0.37
C TRP A 18 2.69 -9.52 -0.69
N LEU A 19 3.75 -9.49 -1.52
CA LEU A 19 3.99 -10.53 -2.52
C LEU A 19 4.05 -11.93 -1.90
N TYR A 20 4.72 -12.07 -0.75
CA TYR A 20 4.80 -13.34 -0.04
C TYR A 20 3.42 -13.87 0.36
N PHE A 21 2.56 -13.05 0.94
CA PHE A 21 1.20 -13.48 1.33
C PHE A 21 0.35 -13.81 0.11
N THR A 22 0.37 -12.97 -0.91
CA THR A 22 -0.35 -13.22 -2.16
C THR A 22 0.11 -14.52 -2.82
N PHE A 23 1.42 -14.77 -2.86
CA PHE A 23 1.98 -16.01 -3.39
C PHE A 23 1.59 -17.23 -2.55
N SER A 24 1.64 -17.11 -1.22
CA SER A 24 1.22 -18.18 -0.30
C SER A 24 -0.25 -18.54 -0.49
N GLU A 25 -1.13 -17.55 -0.62
CA GLU A 25 -2.56 -17.76 -0.87
C GLU A 25 -2.78 -18.55 -2.16
N TYR A 26 -2.13 -18.15 -3.25
CA TYR A 26 -2.28 -18.81 -4.54
C TYR A 26 -1.72 -20.24 -4.56
N ILE A 27 -0.62 -20.51 -3.87
CA ILE A 27 -0.13 -21.89 -3.69
C ILE A 27 -1.14 -22.74 -2.92
N THR A 28 -1.70 -22.20 -1.83
CA THR A 28 -2.66 -22.96 -1.01
C THR A 28 -3.93 -23.29 -1.80
N VAL A 29 -4.46 -22.36 -2.60
CA VAL A 29 -5.61 -22.61 -3.49
C VAL A 29 -5.27 -23.66 -4.55
N PHE A 30 -4.10 -23.56 -5.16
CA PHE A 30 -3.65 -24.54 -6.17
C PHE A 30 -3.49 -25.94 -5.58
N TYR A 31 -2.94 -26.05 -4.36
CA TYR A 31 -2.75 -27.33 -3.68
C TYR A 31 -4.05 -27.92 -3.12
N GLY A 32 -4.96 -27.07 -2.62
CA GLY A 32 -6.27 -27.48 -2.11
C GLY A 32 -7.16 -28.10 -3.20
N ALA A 33 -6.97 -27.68 -4.45
CA ALA A 33 -7.57 -28.24 -5.65
C ALA A 33 -9.10 -28.40 -5.64
N GLU A 34 -9.80 -27.59 -4.85
CA GLU A 34 -11.26 -27.59 -4.79
C GLU A 34 -11.84 -27.08 -6.14
N PRO A 35 -12.79 -27.81 -6.78
CA PRO A 35 -13.28 -27.46 -8.12
C PRO A 35 -13.92 -26.07 -8.23
N ASP A 36 -14.51 -25.57 -7.15
CA ASP A 36 -15.13 -24.25 -7.12
C ASP A 36 -14.08 -23.13 -7.01
N GLU A 37 -13.02 -23.34 -6.20
CA GLU A 37 -11.95 -22.35 -6.02
C GLU A 37 -11.02 -22.28 -7.22
N ILE A 38 -10.72 -23.42 -7.86
CA ILE A 38 -9.91 -23.45 -9.08
C ILE A 38 -10.59 -22.66 -10.22
N LYS A 39 -11.92 -22.74 -10.35
CA LYS A 39 -12.64 -21.98 -11.40
C LYS A 39 -12.46 -20.48 -11.20
N VAL A 40 -12.64 -19.99 -9.98
CA VAL A 40 -12.43 -18.57 -9.63
C VAL A 40 -10.97 -18.17 -9.84
N PHE A 41 -10.03 -19.04 -9.46
CA PHE A 41 -8.60 -18.82 -9.67
C PHE A 41 -8.24 -18.69 -11.15
N MET A 42 -8.72 -19.60 -12.01
CA MET A 42 -8.45 -19.57 -13.45
C MET A 42 -9.08 -18.34 -14.12
N GLU A 43 -10.25 -17.92 -13.66
CA GLU A 43 -10.90 -16.70 -14.16
C GLU A 43 -10.13 -15.43 -13.77
N LYS A 44 -9.54 -15.40 -12.57
CA LYS A 44 -8.65 -14.30 -12.12
C LYS A 44 -7.31 -14.26 -12.86
N PHE A 45 -6.75 -15.40 -13.26
CA PHE A 45 -5.44 -15.45 -13.93
C PHE A 45 -5.52 -15.27 -15.45
N THR A 46 -6.53 -15.86 -16.09
CA THR A 46 -6.65 -15.95 -17.57
C THR A 46 -8.02 -15.54 -18.10
N GLY A 47 -9.01 -15.37 -17.23
CA GLY A 47 -10.37 -14.99 -17.61
C GLY A 47 -10.58 -13.48 -17.69
N HIS A 48 -11.84 -13.08 -17.59
CA HIS A 48 -12.28 -11.69 -17.77
C HIS A 48 -11.65 -10.72 -16.76
N TYR A 49 -11.31 -11.20 -15.55
CA TYR A 49 -10.72 -10.39 -14.49
C TYR A 49 -9.19 -10.37 -14.49
N ALA A 50 -8.54 -11.08 -15.42
CA ALA A 50 -7.08 -11.11 -15.55
C ALA A 50 -6.41 -9.74 -15.64
N PRO A 51 -6.92 -8.76 -16.42
CA PRO A 51 -6.30 -7.44 -16.48
C PRO A 51 -6.23 -6.77 -15.10
N HIS A 52 -7.27 -6.90 -14.28
CA HIS A 52 -7.32 -6.31 -12.94
C HIS A 52 -6.29 -6.95 -12.00
N PHE A 53 -6.16 -8.28 -12.07
CA PHE A 53 -5.15 -9.02 -11.31
C PHE A 53 -3.72 -8.63 -11.69
N TRP A 54 -3.41 -8.57 -13.00
CA TRP A 54 -2.06 -8.20 -13.44
C TRP A 54 -1.72 -6.74 -13.16
N ILE A 55 -2.68 -5.82 -13.31
CA ILE A 55 -2.49 -4.41 -12.92
C ILE A 55 -2.23 -4.30 -11.41
N MET A 56 -2.95 -5.06 -10.58
CA MET A 56 -2.68 -5.13 -9.14
C MET A 56 -1.25 -5.58 -8.85
N VAL A 57 -0.76 -6.67 -9.47
CA VAL A 57 0.63 -7.14 -9.27
C VAL A 57 1.64 -6.09 -9.72
N VAL A 58 1.39 -5.42 -10.86
CA VAL A 58 2.28 -4.36 -11.36
C VAL A 58 2.33 -3.17 -10.40
N THR A 59 1.18 -2.75 -9.89
CA THR A 59 1.07 -1.54 -9.05
C THR A 59 1.46 -1.77 -7.59
N CYS A 60 1.19 -2.95 -7.03
CA CYS A 60 1.57 -3.33 -5.66
C CYS A 60 3.02 -3.79 -5.55
N PHE A 61 3.58 -4.43 -6.59
CA PHE A 61 4.91 -5.02 -6.53
C PHE A 61 5.89 -4.45 -7.56
N ILE A 62 5.63 -4.57 -8.87
CA ILE A 62 6.64 -4.26 -9.90
C ILE A 62 7.09 -2.79 -9.84
N ILE A 63 6.16 -1.85 -9.83
CA ILE A 63 6.46 -0.41 -9.77
C ILE A 63 7.18 -0.02 -8.48
N PRO A 64 6.64 -0.31 -7.27
CA PRO A 64 7.32 0.06 -6.03
C PRO A 64 8.67 -0.66 -5.87
N PHE A 65 8.77 -1.95 -6.23
CA PHE A 65 10.01 -2.70 -6.14
C PHE A 65 11.09 -2.11 -7.06
N THR A 66 10.78 -1.85 -8.32
CA THR A 66 11.77 -1.29 -9.28
C THR A 66 12.26 0.10 -8.88
N ILE A 67 11.37 0.95 -8.34
CA ILE A 67 11.73 2.30 -7.91
C ILE A 67 12.51 2.28 -6.59
N LEU A 68 12.12 1.46 -5.62
CA LEU A 68 12.67 1.49 -4.26
C LEU A 68 13.89 0.58 -4.08
N ALA A 69 14.06 -0.47 -4.90
CA ALA A 69 15.23 -1.34 -4.86
C ALA A 69 16.52 -0.63 -5.31
N ASN A 70 16.41 0.39 -6.16
CA ASN A 70 17.55 1.16 -6.61
C ASN A 70 17.73 2.42 -5.76
N ASN A 71 18.89 2.52 -5.09
CA ASN A 71 19.26 3.67 -4.26
C ASN A 71 19.26 5.00 -5.04
N ARG A 72 19.42 4.99 -6.37
CA ARG A 72 19.40 6.21 -7.20
C ARG A 72 17.98 6.74 -7.45
N THR A 73 16.98 5.86 -7.51
CA THR A 73 15.58 6.23 -7.78
C THR A 73 14.77 6.41 -6.50
N ARG A 74 15.32 6.00 -5.34
CA ARG A 74 14.77 6.26 -4.00
C ARG A 74 14.93 7.73 -3.58
N THR A 75 14.35 8.62 -4.37
CA THR A 75 14.21 10.05 -4.08
C THR A 75 12.82 10.33 -3.49
N ILE A 76 12.58 11.56 -3.00
CA ILE A 76 11.28 11.96 -2.44
C ILE A 76 10.16 11.71 -3.48
N THR A 77 10.37 12.13 -4.73
CA THR A 77 9.42 11.93 -5.83
C THR A 77 9.23 10.44 -6.14
N GLY A 78 10.31 9.65 -6.15
CA GLY A 78 10.23 8.21 -6.37
C GLY A 78 9.40 7.49 -5.30
N THR A 79 9.64 7.80 -4.02
CA THR A 79 8.88 7.20 -2.91
C THR A 79 7.40 7.59 -2.94
N VAL A 80 7.06 8.81 -3.35
CA VAL A 80 5.65 9.25 -3.51
C VAL A 80 4.97 8.54 -4.67
N ILE A 81 5.65 8.40 -5.82
CA ILE A 81 5.09 7.65 -6.96
C ILE A 81 4.84 6.18 -6.56
N ALA A 82 5.81 5.57 -5.86
CA ALA A 82 5.66 4.21 -5.36
C ALA A 82 4.50 4.08 -4.36
N SER A 83 4.34 5.02 -3.43
CA SER A 83 3.24 4.96 -2.45
C SER A 83 1.86 5.15 -3.09
N VAL A 84 1.73 6.05 -4.05
CA VAL A 84 0.47 6.24 -4.80
C VAL A 84 0.13 4.99 -5.61
N SER A 85 1.13 4.40 -6.29
CA SER A 85 0.96 3.13 -7.02
C SER A 85 0.47 2.02 -6.10
N VAL A 86 1.09 1.85 -4.93
CA VAL A 86 0.68 0.84 -3.95
C VAL A 86 -0.76 1.08 -3.47
N ASN A 87 -1.17 2.32 -3.19
CA ASN A 87 -2.54 2.60 -2.77
C ASN A 87 -3.57 2.19 -3.84
N ILE A 88 -3.29 2.47 -5.12
CA ILE A 88 -4.14 2.04 -6.23
C ILE A 88 -4.18 0.51 -6.32
N GLY A 89 -3.02 -0.15 -6.20
CA GLY A 89 -2.93 -1.60 -6.22
C GLY A 89 -3.68 -2.27 -5.07
N MET A 90 -3.58 -1.74 -3.85
CA MET A 90 -4.31 -2.28 -2.69
C MET A 90 -5.83 -2.11 -2.83
N TRP A 91 -6.27 -1.03 -3.47
CA TRP A 91 -7.69 -0.87 -3.81
C TRP A 91 -8.14 -1.91 -4.86
N LEU A 92 -7.32 -2.14 -5.89
CA LEU A 92 -7.57 -3.20 -6.90
C LEU A 92 -7.54 -4.61 -6.29
N GLU A 93 -6.71 -4.85 -5.28
CA GLU A 93 -6.69 -6.12 -4.54
C GLU A 93 -8.05 -6.37 -3.88
N ARG A 94 -8.60 -5.38 -3.17
CA ARG A 94 -9.93 -5.50 -2.57
C ARG A 94 -11.01 -5.73 -3.62
N PHE A 95 -10.94 -5.05 -4.77
CA PHE A 95 -11.85 -5.28 -5.88
C PHE A 95 -11.76 -6.72 -6.43
N THR A 96 -10.54 -7.22 -6.64
CA THR A 96 -10.26 -8.55 -7.22
C THR A 96 -10.56 -9.70 -6.25
N ILE A 97 -10.59 -9.45 -4.94
CA ILE A 97 -11.05 -10.42 -3.95
C ILE A 97 -12.57 -10.44 -3.89
N VAL A 98 -13.23 -9.28 -3.81
CA VAL A 98 -14.68 -9.20 -3.57
C VAL A 98 -15.46 -9.58 -4.83
N VAL A 99 -15.17 -8.97 -5.98
CA VAL A 99 -16.02 -9.11 -7.18
C VAL A 99 -16.06 -10.56 -7.68
N PRO A 100 -14.94 -11.22 -8.05
CA PRO A 100 -14.98 -12.57 -8.60
C PRO A 100 -15.59 -13.61 -7.65
N THR A 101 -15.39 -13.43 -6.34
CA THR A 101 -15.96 -14.31 -5.31
C THR A 101 -17.48 -14.18 -5.24
N LEU A 102 -18.04 -12.98 -5.40
CA LEU A 102 -19.49 -12.77 -5.48
C LEU A 102 -20.09 -13.27 -6.80
N MET A 103 -19.30 -13.23 -7.87
CA MET A 103 -19.72 -13.66 -9.21
C MET A 103 -19.83 -15.18 -9.37
N HIS A 104 -19.18 -15.94 -8.49
CA HIS A 104 -19.17 -17.41 -8.49
C HIS A 104 -19.77 -17.97 -7.19
N PRO A 105 -21.08 -17.76 -6.93
CA PRO A 105 -21.71 -18.30 -5.75
C PRO A 105 -21.74 -19.83 -5.81
N ARG A 106 -21.60 -20.49 -4.65
CA ARG A 106 -21.67 -21.96 -4.53
C ARG A 106 -23.06 -22.52 -4.85
N LEU A 107 -24.08 -21.68 -4.84
CA LEU A 107 -25.45 -21.98 -5.20
C LEU A 107 -25.73 -21.52 -6.64
N PRO A 108 -26.57 -22.23 -7.41
CA PRO A 108 -26.90 -21.88 -8.79
C PRO A 108 -27.81 -20.65 -8.83
N TYR A 109 -27.23 -19.47 -8.63
CA TYR A 109 -27.87 -18.17 -8.80
C TYR A 109 -27.42 -17.55 -10.13
N GLU A 110 -28.19 -16.61 -10.68
CA GLU A 110 -27.82 -15.96 -11.94
C GLU A 110 -26.50 -15.19 -11.80
N ILE A 111 -25.59 -15.44 -12.73
CA ILE A 111 -24.30 -14.78 -12.83
C ILE A 111 -24.55 -13.40 -13.43
N GLY A 112 -24.49 -12.35 -12.61
CA GLY A 112 -24.59 -10.97 -13.08
C GLY A 112 -23.36 -10.53 -13.86
N SER A 113 -23.20 -9.23 -14.08
CA SER A 113 -21.90 -8.63 -14.41
C SER A 113 -21.79 -7.35 -13.60
N TYR A 114 -20.81 -7.24 -12.72
CA TYR A 114 -20.65 -6.04 -11.91
C TYR A 114 -19.96 -4.94 -12.72
N SER A 115 -20.67 -3.84 -12.96
CA SER A 115 -20.12 -2.61 -13.48
C SER A 115 -20.49 -1.47 -12.54
N PRO A 116 -19.51 -0.78 -11.93
CA PRO A 116 -19.80 0.27 -10.97
C PRO A 116 -20.56 1.42 -11.63
N THR A 117 -21.68 1.78 -11.02
CA THR A 117 -22.53 2.90 -11.39
C THR A 117 -21.88 4.23 -11.01
N TRP A 118 -22.31 5.31 -11.66
CA TRP A 118 -21.85 6.66 -11.32
C TRP A 118 -22.14 7.05 -9.86
N VAL A 119 -23.20 6.49 -9.26
CA VAL A 119 -23.54 6.73 -7.86
C VAL A 119 -22.47 6.14 -6.93
N GLU A 120 -21.99 4.91 -7.19
CA GLU A 120 -20.91 4.29 -6.41
C GLU A 120 -19.62 5.10 -6.51
N TRP A 121 -19.28 5.60 -7.70
CA TRP A 121 -18.14 6.52 -7.88
C TRP A 121 -18.31 7.83 -7.11
N SER A 122 -19.53 8.39 -7.06
CA SER A 122 -19.81 9.62 -6.31
C SER A 122 -19.70 9.43 -4.80
N ILE A 123 -20.09 8.26 -4.27
CA ILE A 123 -19.95 7.92 -2.85
C ILE A 123 -18.46 7.79 -2.51
N LEU A 124 -17.68 7.12 -3.35
CA LEU A 124 -16.23 7.01 -3.17
C LEU A 124 -15.57 8.40 -3.13
N ALA A 125 -15.91 9.28 -4.07
CA ALA A 125 -15.43 10.65 -4.11
C ALA A 125 -15.87 11.45 -2.86
N GLY A 126 -17.10 11.25 -2.40
CA GLY A 126 -17.63 11.84 -1.18
C GLY A 126 -16.86 11.40 0.07
N CYS A 127 -16.47 10.13 0.17
CA CYS A 127 -15.64 9.62 1.27
C CYS A 127 -14.25 10.27 1.29
N PHE A 128 -13.59 10.41 0.13
CA PHE A 128 -12.31 11.12 0.05
C PHE A 128 -12.45 12.60 0.45
N ALA A 129 -13.49 13.28 -0.05
CA ALA A 129 -13.75 14.67 0.28
C ALA A 129 -14.01 14.86 1.78
N LEU A 130 -14.83 13.99 2.38
CA LEU A 130 -15.13 14.02 3.81
C LEU A 130 -13.88 13.75 4.65
N PHE A 131 -13.07 12.75 4.26
CA PHE A 131 -11.81 12.44 4.94
C PHE A 131 -10.86 13.64 4.89
N THR A 132 -10.67 14.26 3.72
CA THR A 132 -9.81 15.45 3.59
C THR A 132 -10.36 16.63 4.39
N MET A 133 -11.67 16.84 4.41
CA MET A 133 -12.31 17.90 5.20
C MET A 133 -12.05 17.70 6.70
N ILE A 134 -12.26 16.48 7.22
CA ILE A 134 -12.00 16.15 8.61
C ILE A 134 -10.50 16.30 8.92
N TYR A 135 -9.62 15.80 8.04
CA TYR A 135 -8.17 15.96 8.19
C TYR A 135 -7.77 17.43 8.30
N MET A 136 -8.25 18.30 7.40
CA MET A 136 -7.99 19.74 7.46
C MET A 136 -8.50 20.36 8.77
N ALA A 137 -9.70 19.99 9.21
CA ALA A 137 -10.24 20.45 10.49
C ALA A 137 -9.33 20.05 11.67
N PHE A 138 -8.87 18.79 11.71
CA PHE A 138 -7.94 18.31 12.73
C PHE A 138 -6.60 19.05 12.71
N THR A 139 -6.00 19.25 11.53
CA THR A 139 -4.71 19.98 11.42
C THR A 139 -4.80 21.44 11.86
N LYS A 140 -6.01 22.04 11.82
CA LYS A 140 -6.26 23.40 12.29
C LYS A 140 -6.54 23.46 13.80
N LEU A 141 -7.15 22.40 14.36
CA LEU A 141 -7.48 22.31 15.78
C LEU A 141 -6.31 21.82 16.64
N PHE A 142 -5.46 20.95 16.11
CA PHE A 142 -4.35 20.33 16.84
C PHE A 142 -3.03 20.51 16.06
N PRO A 143 -1.93 20.87 16.76
CA PRO A 143 -0.61 20.94 16.12
C PRO A 143 -0.17 19.56 15.66
N ILE A 144 0.17 19.44 14.37
CA ILE A 144 0.55 18.17 13.70
C ILE A 144 1.86 17.61 14.26
N VAL A 145 2.74 18.48 14.73
CA VAL A 145 4.05 18.10 15.27
C VAL A 145 3.98 18.20 16.79
N SER A 146 4.29 17.08 17.45
CA SER A 146 4.47 16.98 18.89
C SER A 146 5.64 17.89 19.30
N LEU A 147 5.33 19.07 19.86
CA LEU A 147 6.35 20.04 20.28
C LEU A 147 7.35 19.45 21.29
N TRP A 148 6.87 18.57 22.17
CA TRP A 148 7.68 17.88 23.17
C TRP A 148 8.72 16.92 22.55
N GLU A 149 8.35 16.20 21.50
CA GLU A 149 9.22 15.22 20.82
C GLU A 149 10.30 15.92 20.00
N VAL A 150 9.96 17.06 19.39
CA VAL A 150 10.94 17.91 18.69
C VAL A 150 11.94 18.52 19.69
N GLN A 151 11.47 18.96 20.86
CA GLN A 151 12.33 19.50 21.91
C GLN A 151 13.30 18.44 22.43
N GLU A 152 12.79 17.25 22.81
CA GLU A 152 13.60 16.13 23.30
C GLU A 152 14.62 15.64 22.25
N GLY A 153 14.20 15.55 20.98
CA GLY A 153 15.09 15.19 19.88
C GLY A 153 16.23 16.20 19.69
N ARG A 154 15.98 17.49 19.91
CA ARG A 154 16.99 18.55 19.80
C ARG A 154 17.97 18.52 20.97
N GLU A 155 17.48 18.27 22.18
CA GLU A 155 18.32 18.13 23.39
C GLU A 155 19.24 16.91 23.30
N LYS A 156 18.73 15.76 22.86
CA LYS A 156 19.54 14.55 22.62
C LYS A 156 20.61 14.77 21.55
N ALA A 157 20.25 15.43 20.44
CA ALA A 157 21.21 15.73 19.38
C ALA A 157 22.32 16.69 19.85
N GLN A 158 22.00 17.67 20.70
CA GLN A 158 23.01 18.57 21.28
C GLN A 158 23.94 17.84 22.26
N ALA A 159 23.39 16.96 23.11
CA ALA A 159 24.19 16.16 24.04
C ALA A 159 25.18 15.23 23.29
N GLU A 160 24.73 14.55 22.23
CA GLU A 160 25.58 13.67 21.40
C GLU A 160 26.70 14.44 20.71
N VAL A 161 26.42 15.65 20.20
CA VAL A 161 27.45 16.50 19.58
C VAL A 161 28.46 17.00 20.60
N ALA A 162 28.00 17.38 21.80
CA ALA A 162 28.88 17.80 22.89
C ALA A 162 29.81 16.67 23.37
N GLU A 163 29.29 15.44 23.49
CA GLU A 163 30.07 14.25 23.84
C GLU A 163 31.09 13.87 22.75
N ARG A 164 30.72 13.98 21.47
CA ARG A 164 31.67 13.79 20.37
C ARG A 164 32.78 14.84 20.40
N LEU A 165 32.44 16.11 20.64
CA LEU A 165 33.42 17.20 20.69
C LEU A 165 34.41 17.05 21.86
N SER A 166 33.94 16.63 23.04
CA SER A 166 34.83 16.38 24.19
C SER A 166 35.74 15.17 23.98
N THR A 167 35.33 14.21 23.14
CA THR A 167 36.17 13.06 22.76
C THR A 167 37.27 13.45 21.76
N TYR A 168 37.02 14.41 20.88
CA TYR A 168 37.98 14.84 19.84
C TYR A 168 38.94 15.95 20.29
N LEU A 169 38.60 16.71 21.33
CA LEU A 169 39.46 17.76 21.87
C LEU A 169 40.22 17.21 23.09
N PRO A 170 41.56 17.04 23.03
CA PRO A 170 42.34 16.78 24.23
C PRO A 170 42.26 18.01 25.16
N ASN A 171 42.11 17.75 26.46
CA ASN A 171 42.03 18.76 27.52
C ASN A 171 43.23 19.71 27.52
#